data_AF-A0A2J8VTT1-F1
#
_entry.id   AF-A0A2J8VTT1-F1
#
_cell.length_a   1.000
_cell.length_b   1.000
_cell.length_c   1.000
_cell.angle_alpha   90.00
_cell.angle_beta   90.00
_cell.angle_gamma   90.00
#
_symmetry.space_group_name_H-M   'P 1'
#
loop_
_entity.id
_entity.type
_entity.pdbx_description
1 polymer ?
#
loop_
_entity_poly.entity_id
_entity_poly.type
_entity_poly.pdbx_seq_one_letter_code
_entity_poly.pdbx_strand_id
1 'polypeptide(L)' 'MALDVKSRAKRYEKLDFLGEGQFATVYKARDKNTNQIVAIKKIKLGHRSEAKDAP' A
#
# COMPACT_ATOMS: atom_id res chain seq x y z
N MET A 1 -17.05 10.52 -4.37
CA MET A 1 -16.40 9.48 -5.21
C MET A 1 -15.32 8.79 -4.39
N ALA A 2 -15.58 7.57 -3.88
CA ALA A 2 -14.48 6.69 -3.50
C ALA A 2 -13.80 6.27 -4.81
N LEU A 3 -12.67 6.88 -5.16
CA LEU A 3 -11.89 6.49 -6.32
C LEU A 3 -11.62 4.98 -6.19
N ASP A 4 -12.15 4.20 -7.11
CA ASP A 4 -12.13 2.74 -7.04
C ASP A 4 -10.68 2.24 -6.97
N VAL A 5 -10.20 1.99 -5.75
CA VAL A 5 -8.85 1.47 -5.48
C VAL A 5 -8.66 0.11 -6.17
N LYS A 6 -9.76 -0.63 -6.42
CA LYS A 6 -9.71 -1.90 -7.15
C LYS A 6 -9.30 -1.71 -8.62
N SER A 7 -9.72 -0.64 -9.30
CA SER A 7 -9.30 -0.33 -10.68
C SER A 7 -7.80 -0.07 -10.80
N ARG A 8 -7.21 0.66 -9.85
CA ARG A 8 -5.76 0.93 -9.83
C ARG A 8 -4.95 -0.32 -9.50
N ALA A 9 -5.45 -1.19 -8.63
CA ALA A 9 -4.80 -2.47 -8.32
C ALA A 9 -4.67 -3.37 -9.57
N LYS A 10 -5.58 -3.25 -10.55
CA LYS A 10 -5.46 -3.99 -11.82
C LYS A 10 -4.30 -3.54 -12.69
N ARG A 11 -3.75 -2.32 -12.54
CA ARG A 11 -2.63 -1.82 -13.38
C ARG A 11 -1.27 -2.38 -12.96
N TYR A 12 -1.07 -2.60 -11.66
CA TYR A 12 0.22 -3.00 -11.13
C TYR A 12 0.21 -4.48 -10.73
N GLU A 13 1.15 -5.23 -11.27
CA GLU A 13 1.42 -6.60 -10.86
C GLU A 13 2.40 -6.58 -9.69
N LYS A 14 1.98 -7.04 -8.50
CA LYS A 14 2.89 -7.19 -7.36
C LYS A 14 3.87 -8.33 -7.66
N LEU A 15 5.17 -8.05 -7.53
CA LEU A 15 6.24 -9.02 -7.77
C LEU A 15 6.84 -9.54 -6.47
N ASP A 16 7.23 -8.65 -5.57
CA ASP A 16 7.99 -9.02 -4.38
C ASP A 16 7.70 -8.10 -3.20
N PHE A 17 8.01 -8.56 -2.00
CA PHE A 17 8.03 -7.75 -0.79
C PHE A 17 9.39 -7.07 -0.65
N LEU A 18 9.38 -5.77 -0.34
CA LEU A 18 10.62 -5.01 -0.15
C LEU A 18 10.87 -4.66 1.31
N GLY A 19 9.82 -4.50 2.12
CA GLY A 19 9.97 -4.15 3.52
C GLY A 19 8.70 -3.66 4.19
N GLU A 20 8.72 -3.65 5.51
CA GLU A 20 7.65 -3.17 6.35
C GLU A 20 8.19 -2.16 7.36
N GLY A 21 7.53 -1.01 7.47
CA GLY A 21 7.78 -0.02 8.50
C GLY A 21 6.54 0.26 9.34
N GLN A 22 6.68 1.14 10.33
CA GLN A 22 5.59 1.52 11.24
C GLN A 22 4.36 2.05 10.50
N PHE A 23 4.56 2.83 9.43
CA PHE A 23 3.49 3.54 8.74
C PHE A 23 3.05 2.91 7.40
N ALA A 24 3.81 1.95 6.87
CA ALA A 24 3.53 1.40 5.54
C ALA A 24 4.20 0.06 5.29
N THR A 25 3.65 -0.67 4.32
CA THR A 25 4.29 -1.86 3.73
C THR A 25 4.66 -1.56 2.28
N VAL A 26 5.88 -1.91 1.87
CA VAL A 26 6.42 -1.63 0.53
C VAL A 26 6.58 -2.92 -0.26
N TYR A 27 6.13 -2.89 -1.52
CA TYR A 27 6.23 -4.00 -2.45
C TYR A 27 6.87 -3.56 -3.76
N LYS A 28 7.65 -4.44 -4.38
CA LYS A 28 8.06 -4.33 -5.77
C LYS A 28 6.88 -4.69 -6.65
N ALA A 29 6.64 -3.93 -7.70
CA ALA A 29 5.60 -4.20 -8.67
C ALA A 29 6.05 -3.86 -10.09
N ARG A 30 5.39 -4.44 -11.08
CA ARG A 30 5.49 -4.05 -12.49
C ARG A 30 4.27 -3.24 -12.88
N ASP A 31 4.47 -2.07 -13.46
CA ASP A 31 3.41 -1.36 -14.16
C ASP A 31 3.15 -2.04 -15.50
N LYS A 32 1.97 -2.65 -15.69
CA LYS A 32 1.65 -3.41 -16.91
C LYS A 32 1.51 -2.55 -18.16
N ASN A 33 1.34 -1.24 -18.03
CA ASN A 33 1.21 -0.36 -19.19
C ASN A 33 2.57 0.10 -19.73
N THR A 34 3.55 0.26 -18.84
CA THR A 34 4.87 0.82 -19.17
C THR A 34 6.00 -0.20 -19.06
N ASN A 35 5.71 -1.39 -18.52
CA ASN A 35 6.66 -2.44 -18.14
C ASN A 35 7.75 -1.98 -17.14
N GLN A 36 7.56 -0.83 -16.49
CA GLN A 36 8.52 -0.32 -15.51
C GLN A 36 8.38 -1.04 -14.17
N ILE A 37 9.53 -1.24 -13.52
CA ILE A 37 9.60 -1.72 -12.15
C ILE A 37 9.44 -0.54 -11.20
N VAL A 38 8.47 -0.64 -10.29
CA VAL A 38 8.12 0.42 -9.33
C VAL A 38 7.99 -0.14 -7.91
N ALA A 39 8.02 0.74 -6.92
CA ALA A 39 7.69 0.41 -5.53
C ALA A 39 6.27 0.91 -5.19
N ILE A 40 5.45 0.05 -4.60
CA ILE A 40 4.12 0.40 -4.08
C ILE A 40 4.19 0.51 -2.56
N LYS A 41 3.96 1.72 -2.03
CA LYS A 41 3.85 1.99 -0.60
C LYS A 41 2.38 1.92 -0.17
N LYS A 42 2.00 0.83 0.49
CA LYS A 42 0.66 0.67 1.08
C LYS A 42 0.67 1.29 2.48
N ILE A 43 0.03 2.46 2.62
CA ILE A 43 -0.08 3.16 3.90
C ILE A 43 -0.95 2.35 4.87
N LYS A 44 -0.45 2.15 6.09
CA LYS A 44 -1.20 1.59 7.21
C LYS A 44 -2.03 2.71 7.81
N LEU A 45 -3.30 2.76 7.48
CA LEU A 45 -4.26 3.56 8.23
C LEU A 45 -4.38 2.87 9.59
N GLY A 46 -3.68 3.38 10.60
CA GLY A 46 -3.68 2.78 11.93
C GLY A 46 -5.11 2.56 12.41
N HIS A 47 -5.35 1.49 13.16
CA HIS A 47 -6.57 1.44 13.96
C HIS A 47 -6.46 2.56 14.99
N ARG A 48 -7.36 3.54 14.89
CA ARG A 48 -7.68 4.41 16.04
C ARG A 48 -8.50 3.58 17.03
N SER A 49 -7.94 2.44 17.48
CA SER A 49 -8.40 1.78 18.69
C SER A 49 -7.88 2.66 19.83
N GLU A 50 -8.75 3.58 20.22
CA GLU A 50 -8.84 4.22 21.53
C GLU A 50 -7.50 4.47 22.23
N ALA A 51 -7.05 5.72 22.20
CA ALA A 51 -6.39 6.28 23.38
C ALA A 51 -7.41 6.26 24.53
N LYS A 52 -7.59 5.09 25.14
CA LYS A 52 -8.30 4.94 26.41
C LYS A 52 -7.26 5.06 27.51
N ASP A 53 -7.41 6.16 28.25
CA ASP A 53 -7.03 6.34 29.64
C ASP A 53 -5.54 6.18 29.96
N ALA A 54 -4.80 7.28 29.78
CA ALA A 54 -3.68 7.55 30.68
C ALA A 54 -4.27 8.10 32.00
N PRO A 55 -3.85 7.61 33.18
CA PRO A 55 -4.32 8.09 34.48
C PRO A 55 -3.92 9.55 34.76
#